data_AF-A0A2S6GDM2-F1
#
_entry.id   AF-A0A2S6GDM2-F1
#
_cell.length_a   1.000
_cell.length_b   1.000
_cell.length_c   1.000
_cell.angle_alpha   90.00
_cell.angle_beta   90.00
_cell.angle_gamma   90.00
#
_symmetry.space_group_name_H-M   'P 1'
#
loop_
_entity.id
_entity.type
_entity.pdbx_description
1 polymer ?
#
loop_
_entity_poly.entity_id
_entity_poly.type
_entity_poly.pdbx_seq_one_letter_code
_entity_poly.pdbx_strand_id
1 'polypeptide(L)'
;MDLAGSACHACGRDFGTVVDHDHFTGAVRGLLCTHCNNNIDKCPHLSACRWADYLNSPPAEHLGIRHPDATKARSWSKDRIELMGFDPFPKGP
;
A
#
# COMPACT_ATOMS: atom_id res chain seq x y z
N MET A 1 -9.67 -13.96 -12.85
CA MET A 1 -10.42 -13.78 -11.59
C MET A 1 -9.52 -12.95 -10.72
N ASP A 2 -9.98 -11.74 -10.39
CA ASP A 2 -9.18 -10.79 -9.63
C ASP A 2 -8.95 -11.40 -8.24
N LEU A 3 -7.69 -11.66 -7.91
CA LEU A 3 -7.27 -12.35 -6.68
C LEU A 3 -7.68 -11.59 -5.40
N ALA A 4 -8.25 -10.39 -5.55
CA ALA A 4 -8.84 -9.60 -4.50
C ALA A 4 -10.24 -10.10 -4.13
N GLY A 5 -10.32 -11.29 -3.51
CA GLY A 5 -11.55 -11.72 -2.85
C GLY A 5 -11.99 -10.70 -1.79
N SER A 6 -13.25 -10.78 -1.33
CA SER A 6 -13.78 -9.85 -0.32
C SER A 6 -13.13 -9.95 1.07
N ALA A 7 -12.15 -10.84 1.25
CA ALA A 7 -11.42 -11.00 2.51
C ALA A 7 -10.27 -9.99 2.61
N CYS A 8 -9.91 -9.63 3.84
CA CYS A 8 -8.73 -8.80 4.11
C CYS A 8 -7.48 -9.52 3.60
N HIS A 9 -6.73 -8.90 2.69
CA HIS A 9 -5.56 -9.53 2.09
C HIS A 9 -4.38 -9.69 3.05
N ALA A 10 -4.37 -8.96 4.18
CA ALA A 10 -3.32 -9.13 5.18
C ALA A 10 -3.63 -10.27 6.17
N CYS A 11 -4.86 -10.38 6.70
CA CYS A 11 -5.17 -11.39 7.71
C CYS A 11 -5.93 -12.61 7.19
N GLY A 12 -6.63 -12.50 6.07
CA GLY A 12 -7.49 -13.55 5.51
C GLY A 12 -8.70 -13.94 6.39
N ARG A 13 -8.94 -13.23 7.50
CA ARG A 13 -9.97 -13.60 8.50
C ARG A 13 -11.25 -12.78 8.41
N ASP A 14 -11.12 -11.47 8.22
CA ASP A 14 -12.23 -10.54 8.18
C ASP A 14 -12.52 -10.09 6.74
N PHE A 15 -13.67 -9.45 6.52
CA PHE A 15 -13.95 -8.78 5.26
C PHE A 15 -13.00 -7.58 5.06
N GLY A 16 -12.48 -7.47 3.85
CA GLY A 16 -11.79 -6.28 3.39
C GLY A 16 -12.81 -5.17 3.13
N THR A 17 -12.62 -4.01 3.74
CA THR A 17 -13.56 -2.88 3.67
C THR A 17 -12.88 -1.57 3.31
N VAL A 18 -11.55 -1.53 3.29
CA VAL A 18 -10.75 -0.34 3.04
C VAL A 18 -9.74 -0.62 1.94
N VAL A 19 -9.68 0.27 0.94
CA VAL A 19 -8.61 0.26 -0.07
C VAL A 19 -7.37 0.86 0.55
N ASP A 20 -6.43 -0.01 0.92
CA ASP A 20 -5.18 0.35 1.55
C ASP A 20 -4.16 0.82 0.49
N HIS A 21 -3.40 1.86 0.83
CA HIS A 21 -2.44 2.48 -0.07
C HIS A 21 -1.22 2.98 0.69
N ASP A 22 -0.08 3.03 0.01
CA ASP A 22 1.11 3.65 0.54
C ASP A 22 0.90 5.17 0.67
N HIS A 23 1.02 5.71 1.88
CA HIS A 23 0.74 7.12 2.14
C HIS A 23 1.73 8.10 1.49
N PHE A 24 2.86 7.60 0.98
CA PHE A 24 3.87 8.43 0.34
C PHE A 24 3.70 8.51 -1.18
N THR A 25 3.53 7.37 -1.84
CA THR A 25 3.41 7.23 -3.30
C THR A 25 1.96 7.16 -3.76
N GLY A 26 1.04 6.82 -2.87
CA GLY A 26 -0.35 6.57 -3.17
C GLY A 26 -0.63 5.25 -3.90
N ALA A 27 0.37 4.38 -4.06
CA ALA A 27 0.20 3.09 -4.70
C ALA A 27 -0.79 2.25 -3.90
N VAL A 28 -1.84 1.74 -4.56
CA VAL A 28 -2.80 0.84 -3.90
C VAL A 28 -2.11 -0.50 -3.64
N ARG A 29 -2.17 -0.95 -2.39
CA ARG A 29 -1.51 -2.17 -1.92
C ARG A 29 -2.49 -3.36 -1.92
N GLY A 30 -3.76 -3.11 -1.60
CA GLY A 30 -4.78 -4.16 -1.52
C GLY A 30 -6.02 -3.75 -0.72
N LEU A 31 -6.88 -4.73 -0.41
CA LEU A 31 -8.08 -4.54 0.39
C LEU A 31 -7.85 -5.06 1.81
N LEU A 32 -8.04 -4.22 2.82
CA LEU A 32 -7.84 -4.56 4.23
C LEU A 32 -9.12 -4.40 5.05
N CYS A 33 -9.23 -5.19 6.13
CA CYS A 33 -10.18 -4.87 7.19
C CYS A 33 -9.69 -3.67 7.99
N THR A 34 -10.61 -2.98 8.68
CA THR A 34 -10.29 -1.78 9.48
C THR A 34 -9.17 -2.02 10.50
N HIS A 35 -9.12 -3.20 11.14
CA HIS A 35 -8.06 -3.51 12.10
C HIS A 35 -6.67 -3.58 11.46
N CYS A 36 -6.53 -4.27 10.33
CA CYS A 36 -5.25 -4.36 9.65
C CYS A 36 -4.84 -2.99 9.10
N ASN A 37 -5.77 -2.28 8.44
CA ASN A 37 -5.53 -0.95 7.90
C ASN A 37 -4.94 0.02 8.95
N ASN A 38 -5.50 0.03 10.16
CA ASN A 38 -5.08 0.96 11.22
C ASN A 38 -3.73 0.62 11.90
N ASN A 39 -3.19 -0.58 11.65
CA ASN A 39 -2.03 -1.10 12.39
C ASN A 39 -0.88 -1.57 11.49
N ILE A 40 -1.12 -1.79 10.20
CA ILE A 40 -0.13 -2.41 9.30
C ILE A 40 1.16 -1.58 9.20
N ASP A 41 1.04 -0.25 9.07
CA ASP A 41 2.19 0.66 9.00
C ASP A 41 2.94 0.84 10.34
N LYS A 42 2.37 0.33 11.45
CA LYS A 42 3.02 0.33 12.78
C LYS A 42 3.77 -0.98 13.04
N CYS A 43 3.70 -1.93 12.12
CA CYS A 43 4.36 -3.21 12.28
C CYS A 43 5.89 -3.02 12.23
N PRO A 44 6.65 -3.43 13.26
CA PRO A 44 8.11 -3.30 13.24
C PRO A 44 8.79 -4.46 12.49
N HIS A 45 8.05 -5.51 12.12
CA HIS A 45 8.64 -6.68 11.46
C HIS A 45 8.98 -6.36 10.01
N LEU A 46 10.19 -6.74 9.60
CA LEU A 46 10.64 -6.62 8.21
C LEU A 46 10.20 -7.80 7.34
N SER A 47 9.92 -8.95 7.95
CA SER A 47 9.47 -10.19 7.27
C SER A 47 8.83 -11.15 8.26
N ALA A 48 8.30 -12.28 7.77
CA ALA A 48 7.79 -13.39 8.58
C ALA A 48 6.63 -13.00 9.51
N CYS A 49 5.84 -12.02 9.09
CA CYS A 49 4.55 -11.73 9.69
C CYS A 49 3.60 -11.26 8.60
N ARG A 50 2.32 -11.58 8.74
CA ARG A 50 1.28 -11.30 7.73
C ARG A 50 1.26 -9.85 7.23
N TRP A 51 1.61 -8.89 8.08
CA TRP A 51 1.65 -7.47 7.74
C TRP A 51 2.89 -7.13 6.92
N ALA A 52 4.05 -7.62 7.33
CA ALA A 52 5.28 -7.48 6.56
C ALA A 52 5.19 -8.18 5.20
N ASP A 53 4.62 -9.40 5.17
CA ASP A 53 4.46 -10.17 3.94
C ASP A 53 3.54 -9.43 2.95
N TYR A 54 2.43 -8.85 3.44
CA TYR A 54 1.56 -7.99 2.63
C TYR A 54 2.28 -6.73 2.12
N LEU A 55 3.09 -6.07 2.95
CA LEU A 55 3.81 -4.85 2.55
C LEU A 55 4.94 -5.15 1.54
N ASN A 56 5.61 -6.29 1.69
CA ASN A 56 6.71 -6.72 0.83
C ASN A 56 6.23 -7.29 -0.52
N SER A 57 4.98 -7.73 -0.60
CA SER A 57 4.38 -8.26 -1.83
C SER A 57 2.91 -7.86 -1.92
N PRO A 58 2.61 -6.56 -2.17
CA PRO A 58 1.26 -6.04 -2.14
C PRO A 58 0.37 -6.71 -3.21
N PRO A 59 -0.76 -7.32 -2.83
CA PRO A 59 -1.63 -8.06 -3.75
C PRO A 59 -2.12 -7.26 -4.97
N ALA A 60 -2.26 -5.93 -4.82
CA ALA A 60 -2.75 -5.04 -5.88
C ALA A 60 -1.62 -4.36 -6.67
N GLU A 61 -0.34 -4.64 -6.39
CA GLU A 61 0.79 -3.98 -7.03
C GLU A 61 0.73 -4.07 -8.56
N HIS A 62 0.38 -5.25 -9.07
CA HIS A 62 0.29 -5.52 -10.52
C HIS A 62 -0.77 -4.68 -11.25
N LEU A 63 -1.71 -4.05 -10.53
CA LEU A 63 -2.74 -3.21 -11.13
C LEU A 63 -2.22 -1.81 -11.49
N GLY A 64 -1.12 -1.36 -10.87
CA GLY A 64 -0.52 -0.05 -11.15
C GLY A 64 -1.42 1.16 -10.87
N ILE A 65 -2.46 0.99 -10.05
CA ILE A 65 -3.43 2.06 -9.72
C ILE A 65 -2.99 2.88 -8.50
N ARG A 66 -3.39 4.15 -8.46
CA ARG A 66 -3.16 5.05 -7.32
C ARG A 66 -4.47 5.45 -6.65
N HIS A 67 -4.41 5.62 -5.34
CA HIS A 67 -5.53 6.14 -4.56
C HIS A 67 -5.85 7.59 -4.99
N PRO A 68 -7.13 8.02 -5.09
CA PRO A 68 -7.49 9.37 -5.51
C PRO A 68 -6.83 10.50 -4.70
N ASP A 69 -6.63 10.29 -3.40
CA ASP A 69 -5.97 11.26 -2.52
C ASP A 69 -4.47 11.45 -2.83
N ALA A 70 -3.89 10.59 -3.67
CA ALA A 70 -2.47 10.64 -4.04
C ALA A 70 -2.13 11.71 -5.08
N THR A 71 -3.12 12.41 -5.64
CA THR A 71 -2.96 13.26 -6.83
C THR A 71 -1.87 14.35 -6.69
N LYS A 72 -1.49 14.74 -5.47
CA LYS A 72 -0.46 15.77 -5.19
C LYS A 72 0.81 15.24 -4.51
N ALA A 73 0.87 13.95 -4.20
CA ALA A 73 1.89 13.39 -3.31
C ALA A 73 3.34 13.68 -3.77
N ARG A 74 3.62 13.49 -5.08
CA ARG A 74 4.94 13.77 -5.67
C ARG A 74 5.36 15.23 -5.53
N SER A 75 4.44 16.18 -5.74
CA SER A 75 4.75 17.61 -5.65
C SER A 75 5.03 18.08 -4.23
N TRP A 76 4.39 17.49 -3.23
CA TRP A 76 4.58 17.83 -1.81
C TRP A 76 5.79 17.12 -1.18
N SER A 77 6.34 16.15 -1.90
CA SER A 77 7.40 15.26 -1.43
C SER A 77 8.77 15.56 -2.03
N LYS A 78 8.95 16.72 -2.68
CA LYS A 78 10.20 17.07 -3.38
C LYS A 78 11.45 16.90 -2.50
N ASP A 79 11.43 17.48 -1.31
CA ASP A 79 12.56 17.41 -0.38
C ASP A 79 12.85 15.96 0.05
N ARG A 80 11.80 15.14 0.19
CA ARG A 80 11.94 13.72 0.53
C ARG A 80 12.50 12.90 -0.63
N ILE A 81 12.13 13.22 -1.87
CA ILE A 81 12.71 12.62 -3.08
C ILE A 81 14.20 12.97 -3.18
N GLU A 82 14.54 14.24 -2.95
CA GLU A 82 15.94 14.70 -2.94
C GLU A 82 16.75 13.97 -1.86
N LEU A 83 16.24 13.86 -0.63
CA LEU A 83 16.90 13.15 0.45
C LEU A 83 17.10 11.66 0.16
N MET A 84 16.16 11.01 -0.52
CA MET A 84 16.27 9.60 -0.92
C MET A 84 17.32 9.37 -2.02
N GLY A 85 17.65 10.40 -2.81
CA GLY A 85 18.55 10.27 -3.96
C GLY A 85 17.97 9.50 -5.15
N PHE A 86 16.68 9.13 -5.11
CA PHE A 86 15.94 8.54 -6.23
C PHE A 86 14.46 8.94 -6.19
N ASP A 87 13.78 8.93 -7.34
CA ASP A 87 12.34 9.20 -7.46
C ASP A 87 11.54 7.88 -7.31
N PRO A 88 10.85 7.67 -6.18
CA PRO A 88 10.08 6.44 -5.92
C PRO A 88 8.69 6.49 -6.57
N PHE A 89 8.31 7.59 -7.23
CA PHE A 89 7.05 7.66 -7.94
C PHE A 89 7.23 7.04 -9.33
N PRO A 90 6.49 5.97 -9.69
CA PRO A 90 6.55 5.46 -11.05
C PRO A 90 6.23 6.56 -12.04
N LYS A 91 7.05 6.67 -13.10
CA LYS A 91 6.72 7.51 -14.25
C LYS A 91 5.39 6.98 -14.79
N GLY A 92 4.45 7.89 -15.09
CA GLY A 92 3.16 7.52 -15.64
C GLY A 92 3.31 6.64 -16.90
N PRO A 93 2.22 5.99 -17.35
CA PRO A 93 2.22 5.36 -18.66
C PRO A 93 2.68 6.34 -19.77
#